data_AF-A0A3A0DLR4-F1
#
_entry.id   AF-A0A3A0DLR4-F1
#
_cell.length_a   1.000
_cell.length_b   1.000
_cell.length_c   1.000
_cell.angle_alpha   90.00
_cell.angle_beta   90.00
_cell.angle_gamma   90.00
#
_symmetry.space_group_name_H-M   'P 1'
#
loop_
_entity.id
_entity.type
_entity.pdbx_description
1 polymer ?
#
loop_
_entity_poly.entity_id
_entity_poly.type
_entity_poly.pdbx_seq_one_letter_code
_entity_poly.pdbx_strand_id
1 'polypeptide(L)'
;MVEATMSDYESLLAGASALPVSVRIQLIEAIWETVPGDALPPLSDEWIEEIERRTAEFDAGKERAIPWEQVRSEARSRTGMTASDEAR
;
A
#
# COMPACT_ATOMS: atom_id res chain seq x y z
N MET A 1 -23.03 16.13 -11.64
CA MET A 1 -21.67 16.43 -11.12
C MET A 1 -21.85 16.95 -9.72
N VAL A 2 -21.31 16.27 -8.71
CA VAL A 2 -21.29 16.80 -7.34
C VAL A 2 -19.96 17.52 -7.19
N GLU A 3 -19.96 18.84 -7.17
CA GLU A 3 -18.79 19.62 -6.78
C GLU A 3 -18.65 19.50 -5.26
N ALA A 4 -17.74 18.65 -4.80
CA ALA A 4 -17.35 18.63 -3.40
C ALA A 4 -16.55 19.90 -3.11
N THR A 5 -16.98 20.68 -2.14
CA THR A 5 -16.25 21.86 -1.66
C THR A 5 -15.10 21.45 -0.76
N MET A 6 -14.10 22.33 -0.55
CA MET A 6 -13.03 22.07 0.44
C MET A 6 -13.59 21.80 1.85
N SER A 7 -14.73 22.43 2.20
CA SER A 7 -15.43 22.18 3.46
C SER A 7 -16.06 20.78 3.53
N ASP A 8 -16.49 20.21 2.40
CA ASP A 8 -17.01 18.85 2.33
C ASP A 8 -15.89 17.83 2.52
N TYR A 9 -14.73 18.08 1.93
CA TYR A 9 -13.54 17.25 2.13
C TYR A 9 -13.11 17.21 3.60
N GLU A 10 -12.97 18.38 4.24
CA GLU A 10 -12.56 18.46 5.65
C GLU A 10 -13.55 17.74 6.58
N SER A 11 -14.85 17.88 6.31
CA SER A 11 -15.90 17.21 7.08
C SER A 11 -15.86 15.68 6.92
N LEU A 12 -15.66 15.19 5.70
CA LEU A 12 -15.51 13.76 5.41
C LEU A 12 -14.25 13.18 6.07
N LEU A 13 -13.13 13.90 5.99
CA LEU A 13 -11.88 13.47 6.62
C LEU A 13 -12.01 13.42 8.14
N ALA A 14 -12.63 14.43 8.76
CA ALA A 14 -12.89 14.45 10.19
C ALA A 14 -13.78 13.29 10.63
N GLY A 15 -14.87 13.04 9.91
CA GLY A 15 -15.78 11.92 10.17
C GLY A 15 -15.09 10.55 10.04
N ALA A 16 -14.37 10.32 8.94
CA ALA A 16 -13.63 9.08 8.72
C ALA A 16 -12.54 8.86 9.77
N SER A 17 -11.83 9.93 10.17
CA SER A 17 -10.74 9.86 11.14
C SER A 17 -11.21 9.47 12.55
N ALA A 18 -12.45 9.80 12.91
CA ALA A 18 -13.06 9.49 14.20
C ALA A 18 -13.55 8.04 14.33
N LEU A 19 -13.62 7.28 13.23
CA LEU A 19 -14.04 5.88 13.23
C LEU A 19 -13.00 4.98 13.94
N PRO A 20 -13.42 3.84 14.50
CA PRO A 20 -12.50 2.81 14.98
C PRO A 20 -11.52 2.38 13.88
N VAL A 21 -10.27 2.05 14.25
CA VAL A 21 -9.20 1.70 13.29
C VAL A 21 -9.64 0.63 12.29
N SER A 22 -10.31 -0.44 12.75
CA SER A 22 -10.80 -1.51 11.90
C SER A 22 -11.81 -1.03 10.87
N VAL A 23 -12.71 -0.13 11.25
CA VAL A 23 -13.71 0.46 10.36
C VAL A 23 -13.06 1.42 9.37
N ARG A 24 -12.02 2.16 9.78
CA ARG A 24 -11.25 3.03 8.86
C ARG A 24 -10.58 2.23 7.76
N ILE A 25 -9.95 1.10 8.11
CA ILE A 25 -9.31 0.20 7.14
C ILE A 25 -10.35 -0.30 6.13
N GLN A 26 -11.48 -0.82 6.61
CA GLN A 26 -12.57 -1.28 5.75
C GLN A 26 -13.11 -0.17 4.84
N LEU A 27 -13.25 1.06 5.36
CA LEU A 27 -13.71 2.20 4.58
C LEU A 27 -12.69 2.59 3.49
N ILE A 28 -11.40 2.60 3.81
CA ILE A 28 -10.33 2.88 2.85
C ILE A 28 -10.34 1.87 1.71
N GLU A 29 -10.45 0.57 2.04
CA GLU A 29 -10.55 -0.50 1.03
C GLU A 29 -11.79 -0.32 0.15
N ALA A 30 -12.96 -0.10 0.76
CA ALA A 30 -14.20 0.09 0.02
C ALA A 30 -14.16 1.31 -0.92
N ILE A 31 -13.54 2.43 -0.49
CA ILE A 31 -13.36 3.61 -1.34
C ILE A 31 -12.36 3.31 -2.46
N TRP A 32 -11.26 2.61 -2.16
CA TRP A 32 -10.24 2.27 -3.15
C TRP A 32 -10.81 1.44 -4.31
N GLU A 33 -11.68 0.47 -4.02
CA GLU A 33 -12.38 -0.32 -5.03
C GLU A 33 -13.29 0.49 -5.96
N THR A 34 -13.64 1.73 -5.60
CA THR A 34 -14.43 2.62 -6.48
C THR A 34 -13.57 3.39 -7.48
N VAL A 35 -12.24 3.39 -7.31
CA VAL A 35 -11.31 4.14 -8.18
C VAL A 35 -10.98 3.29 -9.41
N PRO A 36 -11.27 3.77 -10.64
CA PRO A 36 -10.88 3.08 -11.86
C PRO A 36 -9.36 2.91 -11.95
N GLY A 37 -8.87 1.78 -12.45
CA GLY A 37 -7.43 1.52 -12.56
C GLY A 37 -6.70 2.49 -13.50
N ASP A 38 -7.40 3.09 -14.45
CA ASP A 38 -6.90 4.13 -15.36
C ASP A 38 -6.99 5.56 -14.79
N ALA A 39 -7.59 5.72 -13.60
CA ALA A 39 -7.61 6.99 -12.88
C ALA A 39 -6.33 7.26 -12.06
N LEU A 40 -5.40 6.29 -12.03
CA LEU A 40 -4.11 6.49 -11.39
C LEU A 40 -3.29 7.53 -12.17
N PRO A 41 -2.70 8.53 -11.48
CA PRO A 41 -1.81 9.46 -12.15
C PRO A 41 -0.60 8.70 -12.72
N PRO A 42 0.00 9.20 -13.82
CA PRO A 42 1.25 8.63 -14.30
C PRO A 42 2.32 8.73 -13.21
N LEU A 43 3.24 7.75 -13.20
CA LEU A 43 4.46 7.86 -12.39
C LEU A 43 5.27 9.07 -12.85
N SER A 44 6.00 9.69 -11.93
CA SER A 44 6.95 10.74 -12.30
C SER A 44 8.11 10.14 -13.10
N ASP A 45 8.75 10.97 -13.93
CA ASP A 45 9.87 10.54 -14.77
C ASP A 45 11.00 9.94 -13.91
N GLU A 46 11.27 10.51 -12.73
CA GLU A 46 12.31 10.01 -11.82
C GLU A 46 11.99 8.60 -11.29
N TRP A 47 10.71 8.29 -11.07
CA TRP A 47 10.30 6.94 -10.66
C TRP A 47 10.37 5.95 -11.80
N ILE A 48 10.02 6.37 -13.02
CA ILE A 48 10.16 5.53 -14.22
C ILE A 48 11.63 5.17 -14.44
N GLU A 49 12.52 6.15 -14.43
CA GLU A 49 13.97 5.95 -14.58
C GLU A 49 14.54 4.98 -13.52
N GLU A 50 14.13 5.13 -12.26
CA GLU A 50 14.60 4.25 -11.19
C GLU A 50 14.09 2.81 -11.34
N ILE A 51 12.83 2.63 -11.76
CA ILE A 51 12.26 1.31 -12.03
C ILE A 51 13.02 0.64 -13.18
N GLU A 52 13.25 1.36 -14.27
CA GLU A 52 14.01 0.85 -15.43
C GLU A 52 15.44 0.47 -15.02
N ARG A 53 16.13 1.33 -14.27
CA ARG A 53 17.49 1.07 -13.78
C ARG A 53 17.55 -0.20 -12.91
N ARG A 54 16.65 -0.34 -11.93
CA ARG A 54 16.61 -1.51 -11.05
C ARG A 54 16.24 -2.79 -11.78
N THR A 55 15.32 -2.70 -12.74
CA THR A 55 14.94 -3.84 -13.58
C THR A 55 16.14 -4.32 -14.39
N ALA A 56 16.87 -3.40 -15.04
CA ALA A 56 18.06 -3.74 -15.81
C ALA A 56 19.19 -4.33 -14.95
N GLU A 57 19.35 -3.86 -13.70
CA GLU A 57 20.32 -4.44 -12.77
C GLU A 57 19.94 -5.85 -12.33
N PHE A 58 18.66 -6.09 -12.07
CA PHE A 58 18.13 -7.41 -11.73
C PHE A 58 18.31 -8.39 -12.91
N ASP A 59 17.93 -7.98 -14.12
CA ASP A 59 18.06 -8.79 -15.34
C ASP A 59 19.53 -9.07 -15.68
N ALA A 60 20.44 -8.13 -15.39
CA ALA A 60 21.88 -8.32 -15.53
C ALA A 60 22.50 -9.17 -14.40
N GLY A 61 21.71 -9.64 -13.42
CA GLY A 61 22.17 -10.44 -12.29
C GLY A 61 23.03 -9.66 -11.28
N LYS A 62 22.98 -8.32 -11.31
CA LYS A 62 23.68 -7.46 -10.35
C LYS A 62 22.98 -7.44 -9.00
N GLU A 63 21.67 -7.70 -9.00
CA GLU A 63 20.84 -7.79 -7.81
C GLU A 63 20.22 -9.19 -7.67
N ARG A 64 19.97 -9.64 -6.44
CA ARG A 64 19.34 -10.94 -6.17
C ARG A 64 18.06 -10.77 -5.36
N ALA A 65 16.99 -11.37 -5.84
CA ALA A 65 15.75 -11.46 -5.08
C ALA A 65 15.94 -12.36 -3.87
N ILE A 66 15.26 -12.00 -2.77
CA ILE A 66 15.12 -12.86 -1.60
C ILE A 66 13.76 -13.55 -1.72
N PRO A 67 13.67 -14.88 -1.57
CA PRO A 67 12.39 -15.58 -1.55
C PRO A 67 11.44 -14.96 -0.51
N TRP A 68 10.17 -14.80 -0.89
CA TRP A 68 9.17 -14.19 -0.02
C TRP A 68 9.05 -14.91 1.33
N GLU A 69 9.16 -16.24 1.34
CA GLU A 69 9.09 -17.08 2.53
C GLU A 69 10.17 -16.68 3.55
N GLN A 70 11.38 -16.38 3.06
CA GLN A 70 12.48 -15.92 3.89
C GLN A 70 12.19 -14.53 4.47
N VAL A 71 11.80 -13.57 3.62
CA VAL A 71 11.46 -12.19 4.06
C VAL A 71 10.34 -12.21 5.10
N ARG A 72 9.28 -12.97 4.85
CA ARG A 72 8.12 -13.14 5.73
C ARG A 72 8.54 -13.75 7.08
N SER A 73 9.40 -14.78 7.07
CA SER A 73 9.90 -15.43 8.29
C SER A 73 10.76 -14.49 9.14
N GLU A 74 11.67 -13.75 8.50
CA GLU A 74 12.54 -12.78 9.19
C GLU A 74 11.72 -11.64 9.80
N ALA A 75 10.76 -11.08 9.05
CA ALA A 75 9.90 -10.01 9.54
C ALA A 75 9.12 -10.43 10.80
N ARG A 76 8.55 -11.63 10.80
CA ARG A 76 7.85 -12.20 11.96
C ARG A 76 8.73 -12.43 13.18
N SER A 77 9.94 -12.92 12.95
CA SER A 77 10.92 -13.11 14.02
C SER A 77 11.27 -11.79 14.70
N ARG A 78 11.32 -10.68 13.93
CA ARG A 78 11.61 -9.33 14.47
C ARG A 78 10.45 -8.75 15.29
N THR A 79 9.21 -9.11 15.01
CA THR A 79 8.02 -8.61 15.73
C THR A 79 7.55 -9.52 16.86
N GLY A 80 8.20 -10.67 17.07
CA GLY A 80 7.80 -11.66 18.09
C GLY A 80 6.57 -12.49 17.74
N MET A 81 5.99 -12.31 16.55
CA MET A 81 4.90 -13.15 16.03
C MET A 81 5.48 -14.47 15.53
N THR A 82 5.66 -15.45 16.43
CA THR A 82 6.04 -16.81 16.02
C THR A 82 4.81 -17.61 15.59
N ALA A 83 5.00 -18.72 14.87
CA ALA A 83 3.93 -19.56 14.32
C ALA A 83 2.88 -20.05 15.35
N SER A 84 3.11 -19.89 16.66
CA SER A 84 2.13 -20.19 17.71
C SER A 84 0.92 -19.25 17.75
N ASP A 85 1.02 -18.06 17.15
CA ASP A 85 -0.07 -17.07 17.16
C ASP A 85 -1.14 -17.33 16.08
N GLU A 86 -0.91 -18.26 15.14
CA GLU A 86 -1.88 -18.61 14.08
C GLU A 86 -2.99 -19.57 14.57
N ALA A 87 -2.88 -20.11 15.80
CA ALA A 87 -3.84 -21.05 16.38
C ALA A 87 -4.94 -20.41 17.27
N ARG A 88 -5.08 -19.08 17.25
CA ARG A 88 -6.05 -18.33 18.07
C ARG A 88 -6.95 -17.46 17.20
#